data_AF-A0A352UCE2-F1
#
_entry.id   AF-A0A352UCE2-F1
#
_cell.length_a   1.000
_cell.length_b   1.000
_cell.length_c   1.000
_cell.angle_alpha   90.00
_cell.angle_beta   90.00
_cell.angle_gamma   90.00
#
_symmetry.space_group_name_H-M   'P 1'
#
loop_
_entity.id
_entity.type
_entity.pdbx_description
1 polymer ?
#
loop_
_entity_poly.entity_id
_entity_poly.type
_entity_poly.pdbx_seq_one_letter_code
_entity_poly.pdbx_strand_id
1 'polypeptide(L)' 'MSKEEVELPESWEMVDEFSELKPITLYGVTKLFGEDLGRYCALTTPVSVIHLRVSNCTPVDWALPGRS' A
#
# COMPACT_ATOMS: atom_id res chain seq x y z
N MET A 1 10.13 -25.69 -7.43
CA MET A 1 8.92 -25.75 -6.60
C MET A 1 7.76 -25.43 -7.52
N SER A 2 6.89 -26.40 -7.80
CA SER A 2 5.69 -26.20 -8.59
C SER A 2 4.82 -25.16 -7.89
N LYS A 3 4.47 -24.06 -8.57
CA LYS A 3 3.46 -23.13 -8.09
C LYS A 3 2.15 -23.91 -8.04
N GLU A 4 1.68 -24.24 -6.83
CA GLU A 4 0.29 -24.66 -6.67
C GLU A 4 -0.61 -23.53 -7.20
N GLU A 5 -1.52 -23.87 -8.11
CA GLU A 5 -2.56 -22.95 -8.56
C GLU A 5 -3.48 -22.67 -7.37
N VAL A 6 -3.23 -21.55 -6.70
CA VAL A 6 -4.11 -21.04 -5.66
C VAL A 6 -5.36 -20.50 -6.36
N GLU A 7 -6.51 -21.12 -6.14
CA GLU A 7 -7.80 -20.58 -6.56
C GLU A 7 -8.00 -19.21 -5.91
N LEU A 8 -7.92 -18.16 -6.73
CA LEU A 8 -8.17 -16.80 -6.30
C LEU A 8 -9.69 -16.57 -6.25
N PRO A 9 -10.22 -15.88 -5.23
CA PRO A 9 -11.63 -15.50 -5.20
C PRO A 9 -11.99 -14.61 -6.38
N GLU A 10 -13.27 -14.64 -6.80
CA GLU A 10 -13.78 -13.82 -7.92
C GLU A 10 -13.66 -12.31 -7.66
N SER A 11 -13.64 -11.90 -6.39
CA SER A 11 -13.44 -10.51 -5.98
C SER A 11 -12.84 -10.41 -4.57
N TRP A 12 -12.22 -9.28 -4.28
CA TRP A 12 -11.82 -8.87 -2.93
C TRP A 12 -12.56 -7.60 -2.54
N GLU A 13 -12.73 -7.40 -1.23
CA GLU A 13 -13.08 -6.08 -0.73
C GLU A 13 -11.97 -5.09 -1.08
N MET A 14 -12.34 -4.03 -1.81
CA MET A 14 -11.38 -3.04 -2.27
C MET A 14 -10.98 -2.14 -1.10
N VAL A 15 -9.67 -1.95 -0.94
CA VAL A 15 -9.10 -1.04 0.05
C VAL A 15 -9.21 0.39 -0.48
N ASP A 16 -9.65 1.31 0.37
CA ASP A 16 -9.72 2.74 0.10
C ASP A 16 -8.75 3.55 0.98
N GLU A 17 -8.76 4.87 0.86
CA GLU A 17 -7.92 5.76 1.65
C GLU A 17 -8.25 5.78 3.15
N PHE A 18 -9.47 5.37 3.54
CA PHE A 18 -9.96 5.36 4.92
C PHE A 18 -9.79 4.01 5.63
N SER A 19 -9.45 2.99 4.87
CA SER A 19 -9.24 1.63 5.36
C SER A 19 -8.16 1.57 6.45
N GLU A 20 -8.40 0.73 7.46
CA GLU A 20 -7.50 0.58 8.61
C GLU A 20 -6.10 0.13 8.17
N LEU A 21 -5.08 0.83 8.66
CA LEU A 21 -3.68 0.57 8.32
C LEU A 21 -3.14 -0.65 9.07
N LYS A 22 -2.85 -1.74 8.34
CA LYS A 22 -2.31 -3.00 8.88
C LYS A 22 -0.99 -3.39 8.22
N PRO A 23 0.13 -2.69 8.54
CA PRO A 23 1.41 -2.98 7.91
C PRO A 23 1.96 -4.32 8.41
N ILE A 24 2.25 -5.23 7.48
CA ILE A 24 2.78 -6.56 7.78
C ILE A 24 4.26 -6.70 7.35
N THR A 25 4.95 -5.59 7.07
CA THR A 25 6.41 -5.53 6.83
C THR A 25 6.99 -4.26 7.45
N LEU A 26 8.28 -4.29 7.79
CA LEU A 26 9.00 -3.08 8.25
C LEU A 26 8.97 -1.98 7.18
N TYR A 27 9.06 -2.34 5.90
CA TYR A 27 8.89 -1.37 4.80
C TYR A 27 7.50 -0.71 4.84
N GLY A 28 6.44 -1.46 5.09
CA GLY A 28 5.10 -0.90 5.27
C GLY A 28 5.04 0.08 6.45
N VAL A 29 5.67 -0.28 7.58
CA VAL A 29 5.75 0.58 8.76
C VAL A 29 6.48 1.89 8.46
N THR A 30 7.60 1.87 7.74
CA THR A 30 8.32 3.12 7.41
C THR A 30 7.52 4.04 6.50
N LYS A 31 6.66 3.49 5.63
CA LYS A 31 5.74 4.28 4.82
C LYS A 31 4.63 4.93 5.65
N LEU A 32 4.06 4.22 6.63
CA LEU A 32 3.09 4.83 7.55
C LEU A 32 3.70 5.96 8.37
N PHE A 33 4.93 5.76 8.87
CA PHE A 33 5.66 6.83 9.54
C PHE A 33 5.84 8.05 8.63
N GLY A 34 6.20 7.83 7.37
CA GLY A 34 6.28 8.90 6.37
C GLY A 34 4.95 9.61 6.16
N GLU A 35 3.83 8.87 6.14
CA GLU A 35 2.47 9.40 6.03
C GLU A 35 2.15 10.38 7.17
N ASP A 36 2.40 9.96 8.40
CA ASP A 36 2.17 10.76 9.60
C ASP A 36 3.06 12.00 9.64
N LEU A 37 4.34 11.85 9.26
CA LEU A 37 5.26 12.98 9.16
C LEU A 37 4.82 13.99 8.10
N GLY A 38 4.38 13.50 6.93
CA GLY A 38 3.88 14.35 5.84
C GLY A 38 2.63 15.13 6.27
N ARG A 39 1.69 14.46 6.96
CA ARG A 39 0.50 15.09 7.54
C ARG A 39 0.89 16.14 8.58
N TYR A 40 1.83 15.82 9.46
CA TYR A 40 2.33 16.76 10.46
C TYR A 40 2.94 18.01 9.81
N CYS A 41 3.81 17.86 8.80
CA CYS A 41 4.42 18.98 8.10
C CYS A 41 3.39 19.87 7.39
N ALA A 42 2.39 19.26 6.73
CA ALA A 42 1.31 20.01 6.07
C ALA A 42 0.43 20.80 7.06
N LEU A 43 0.29 20.30 8.29
CA LEU A 43 -0.50 20.97 9.34
C LEU A 43 0.28 22.03 10.11
N THR A 44 1.62 21.92 10.17
CA THR A 44 2.45 22.76 11.05
C THR A 44 3.35 23.74 10.32
N THR A 45 3.43 23.65 9.00
CA THR A 45 4.30 24.51 8.18
C THR A 45 3.58 24.98 6.91
N PRO A 46 4.10 25.98 6.18
CA PRO A 46 3.49 26.44 4.92
C PRO A 46 3.64 25.48 3.73
N VAL A 47 4.14 24.26 3.93
CA VAL A 47 4.36 23.31 2.84
C VAL A 47 3.08 22.54 2.51
N SER A 48 2.86 22.27 1.22
CA SER A 48 1.81 21.37 0.77
C SER A 48 2.37 19.98 0.54
N VAL A 49 1.70 18.94 1.04
CA VAL A 49 2.11 17.54 0.91
C VAL A 49 0.97 16.73 0.33
N ILE A 50 1.28 15.89 -0.66
CA ILE A 50 0.38 14.86 -1.18
C ILE A 50 0.98 13.48 -0.88
N HIS A 51 0.21 12.60 -0.26
CA HIS A 51 0.62 11.21 0.00
C HIS A 51 -0.08 10.26 -0.97
N LEU A 52 0.70 9.47 -1.71
CA LEU A 52 0.19 8.48 -2.65
C LEU A 52 0.60 7.08 -2.18
N ARG A 53 -0.38 6.22 -1.88
CA ARG A 53 -0.15 4.81 -1.56
C ARG A 53 -0.07 4.01 -2.86
N VAL A 54 1.13 3.89 -3.38
CA VAL A 54 1.38 3.21 -4.66
C VAL A 54 1.42 1.69 -4.44
N SER A 55 0.66 0.96 -5.25
CA SER A 55 0.70 -0.50 -5.32
C SER A 55 1.99 -0.99 -5.98
N ASN A 56 1.99 -2.21 -6.51
CA ASN A 56 3.12 -2.75 -7.25
C ASN A 56 3.24 -2.10 -8.65
N CYS A 57 4.33 -1.38 -8.91
CA CYS A 57 4.61 -0.78 -10.21
C CYS A 57 5.52 -1.67 -11.05
N THR A 58 4.93 -2.44 -11.96
CA THR A 58 5.65 -3.23 -12.97
C THR A 58 5.40 -2.67 -14.38
N PRO A 59 6.20 -3.05 -15.39
CA PRO A 59 5.96 -2.64 -16.78
C PRO A 59 4.60 -3.08 -17.35
N VAL A 60 3.95 -4.05 -16.70
CA VAL A 60 2.63 -4.58 -17.09
C VAL A 60 1.71 -4.52 -15.88
N ASP A 61 0.47 -4.08 -16.11
CA ASP A 61 -0.58 -3.95 -15.09
C ASP A 61 -1.41 -5.24 -15.01
N TRP A 62 -0.86 -6.23 -14.31
CA TRP A 62 -1.53 -7.51 -14.05
C TRP A 62 -1.51 -7.83 -12.56
N ALA A 63 -2.61 -8.41 -12.07
CA ALA A 63 -2.66 -8.97 -10.73
C ALA A 63 -1.62 -10.09 -10.61
N LEU A 64 -0.78 -10.00 -9.59
CA LEU A 64 0.20 -11.03 -9.24
C LEU A 64 -0.29 -11.79 -8.01
N PRO A 65 0.08 -13.07 -7.87
CA PRO A 65 -0.17 -13.81 -6.63
C PRO A 65 0.34 -12.99 -5.44
N GLY A 66 -0.46 -12.97 -4.37
CA GLY A 66 -0.01 -12.45 -3.08
C GLY A 66 1.28 -13.13 -2.62
N ARG A 67 2.01 -12.42 -1.77
CA ARG A 67 3.39 -12.65 -1.29
C ARG A 67 4.05 -14.01 -1.58
N SER A 68 5.15 -13.95 -2.33
CA SER A 68 6.35 -14.79 -2.15
C SER A 68 7.10 -14.45 -0.88
#